data_AF-A0A2P7SNU2-F1
#
_entry.id   AF-A0A2P7SNU2-F1
#
_cell.length_a   1.000
_cell.length_b   1.000
_cell.length_c   1.000
_cell.angle_alpha   90.00
_cell.angle_beta   90.00
_cell.angle_gamma   90.00
#
_symmetry.space_group_name_H-M   'P 1'
#
loop_
_entity.id
_entity.type
_entity.pdbx_description
1 polymer ?
#
loop_
_entity_poly.entity_id
_entity_poly.type
_entity_poly.pdbx_seq_one_letter_code
_entity_poly.pdbx_strand_id
1 'polypeptide(L)'
;MNNKLDGFDNLDRAGRATGAIARDPREAVYLALGAGIALSWILLAAMALRGAELRAPGTGAPGDFLLRMLPDLPLPGFLDRFFLLCLTPAPLGSFALEAFFALTLMWLLMSVAMMLPSAAPMIRTYCEIADTARLKGELVVHPLALVGGYLSVWLAASVLFAGLSLALQVAATAQPGAPLAGLAGGIALGIAGLYQFSSLKQACLKKCRNPFSILFARWSDRPSRIFKLGLEQGVWCLGCCWALMLVMFAVGIMNLFWMALIALFTLVEKQGTKRLPTRLAGAILLVWAVVLLVSSA
;
A
#
# COMPACT_ATOMS: atom_id res chain seq x y z
N MET A 1 30.88 14.47 34.49
CA MET A 1 31.37 13.08 34.55
C MET A 1 30.25 12.13 34.18
N ASN A 2 30.26 11.61 32.96
CA ASN A 2 29.94 10.22 32.60
C ASN A 2 30.02 10.08 31.08
N ASN A 3 31.25 9.87 30.64
CA ASN A 3 31.58 9.41 29.30
C ASN A 3 31.15 7.93 29.24
N LYS A 4 30.02 7.63 28.59
CA LYS A 4 29.56 6.27 28.32
C LYS A 4 29.94 5.87 26.89
N LEU A 5 31.21 6.12 26.56
CA LEU A 5 32.03 5.44 25.55
C LEU A 5 32.52 4.17 26.28
N ASP A 6 32.33 2.90 25.92
CA ASP A 6 32.31 2.21 24.63
C ASP A 6 31.66 0.84 24.84
N GLY A 7 30.70 0.44 23.98
CA GLY A 7 30.00 -0.85 24.11
C GLY A 7 30.17 -1.78 22.91
N PHE A 8 30.73 -1.28 21.80
CA PHE A 8 30.77 -1.98 20.52
C PHE A 8 32.12 -1.88 19.81
N ASP A 9 33.15 -1.26 20.43
CA ASP A 9 34.46 -1.08 19.80
C ASP A 9 35.21 -2.41 19.57
N ASN A 10 34.85 -3.44 20.34
CA ASN A 10 35.38 -4.80 20.21
C ASN A 10 34.66 -5.65 19.15
N LEU A 11 33.65 -5.11 18.46
CA LEU A 11 32.97 -5.82 17.37
C LEU A 11 33.73 -5.66 16.04
N ASP A 12 33.56 -6.64 15.16
CA ASP A 12 34.07 -6.59 13.79
C ASP A 12 33.37 -5.47 12.98
N ARG A 13 33.81 -5.21 11.74
CA ARG A 13 33.26 -4.10 10.94
C ARG A 13 31.75 -4.24 10.73
N ALA A 14 31.24 -5.48 10.62
CA ALA A 14 29.81 -5.74 10.52
C ALA A 14 29.12 -5.50 11.87
N GLY A 15 29.68 -5.98 12.98
CA GLY A 15 29.14 -5.78 14.32
C GLY A 15 29.14 -4.32 14.79
N ARG A 16 30.13 -3.51 14.40
CA ARG A 16 30.10 -2.05 14.62
C ARG A 16 29.02 -1.36 13.80
N ALA A 17 28.79 -1.80 12.57
CA ALA A 17 27.72 -1.25 11.73
C ALA A 17 26.32 -1.59 12.29
N THR A 18 26.09 -2.83 12.73
CA THR A 18 24.83 -3.22 13.41
C THR A 18 24.67 -2.53 14.76
N GLY A 19 25.75 -2.37 15.54
CA GLY A 19 25.74 -1.62 16.80
C GLY A 19 25.45 -0.12 16.62
N ALA A 20 25.92 0.48 15.53
CA ALA A 20 25.60 1.87 15.16
C ALA A 20 24.13 2.02 14.72
N ILE A 21 23.61 1.08 13.93
CA ILE A 21 22.19 1.03 13.52
C ILE A 21 21.27 0.88 14.75
N ALA A 22 21.67 0.11 15.76
CA ALA A 22 20.91 -0.07 16.99
C ALA A 22 20.91 1.18 17.90
N ARG A 23 21.88 2.10 17.73
CA ARG A 23 22.00 3.33 18.53
C ARG A 23 21.18 4.49 17.98
N ASP A 24 20.94 4.52 16.68
CA ASP A 24 20.12 5.55 16.05
C ASP A 24 18.70 5.03 15.75
N PRO A 25 17.68 5.41 16.56
CA PRO A 25 16.31 4.97 16.34
C PRO A 25 15.78 5.39 14.97
N ARG A 26 16.36 6.41 14.32
CA ARG A 26 16.00 6.85 12.98
C ARG A 26 16.38 5.82 11.91
N GLU A 27 17.62 5.32 11.96
CA GLU A 27 18.13 4.32 10.99
C GLU A 27 17.40 2.99 11.14
N ALA A 28 17.18 2.54 12.38
CA ALA A 28 16.39 1.33 12.64
C ALA A 28 14.97 1.42 12.07
N VAL A 29 14.32 2.59 12.19
CA VAL A 29 12.98 2.81 11.62
C VAL A 29 13.01 2.79 10.09
N TYR A 30 13.96 3.45 9.43
CA TYR A 30 14.02 3.40 7.96
C TYR A 30 14.34 2.01 7.43
N LEU A 31 15.22 1.27 8.09
CA LEU A 31 15.53 -0.11 7.71
C LEU A 31 14.31 -1.00 7.86
N ALA A 32 13.56 -0.89 8.97
CA ALA A 32 12.33 -1.65 9.17
C ALA A 32 11.27 -1.34 8.09
N LEU A 33 11.08 -0.05 7.77
CA LEU A 33 10.13 0.39 6.73
C LEU A 33 10.57 -0.07 5.34
N GLY A 34 11.86 0.10 5.01
CA GLY A 34 12.44 -0.32 3.74
C GLY A 34 12.36 -1.82 3.54
N ALA A 35 12.69 -2.61 4.57
CA ALA A 35 12.56 -4.06 4.55
C ALA A 35 11.09 -4.48 4.39
N GLY A 36 10.15 -3.84 5.08
CA GLY A 36 8.72 -4.11 4.93
C GLY A 36 8.17 -3.82 3.53
N ILE A 37 8.58 -2.70 2.93
CA ILE A 37 8.22 -2.33 1.56
C ILE A 37 8.82 -3.34 0.55
N ALA A 38 10.11 -3.64 0.68
CA ALA A 38 10.79 -4.59 -0.20
C ALA A 38 10.18 -5.99 -0.11
N LEU A 39 9.95 -6.49 1.11
CA LEU A 39 9.30 -7.78 1.34
C LEU A 39 7.89 -7.81 0.71
N SER A 40 7.13 -6.72 0.84
CA SER A 40 5.80 -6.62 0.26
C SER A 40 5.84 -6.66 -1.27
N TRP A 41 6.76 -5.93 -1.91
CA TRP A 41 6.96 -6.01 -3.37
C TRP A 41 7.40 -7.40 -3.83
N ILE A 42 8.31 -8.05 -3.10
CA ILE A 42 8.78 -9.41 -3.41
C ILE A 42 7.61 -10.41 -3.34
N LEU A 43 6.82 -10.36 -2.27
CA LEU A 43 5.66 -11.24 -2.11
C LEU A 43 4.60 -11.00 -3.20
N LEU A 44 4.33 -9.75 -3.55
CA LEU A 44 3.37 -9.41 -4.60
C LEU A 44 3.88 -9.81 -5.99
N ALA A 45 5.18 -9.68 -6.25
CA ALA A 45 5.79 -10.16 -7.48
C ALA A 45 5.74 -11.69 -7.59
N ALA A 46 6.06 -12.41 -6.50
CA ALA A 46 5.93 -13.87 -6.44
C ALA A 46 4.48 -14.34 -6.65
N MET A 47 3.52 -13.64 -6.08
CA MET A 47 2.10 -13.94 -6.27
C MET A 47 1.63 -13.62 -7.70
N ALA A 48 2.13 -12.53 -8.31
CA ALA A 48 1.85 -12.19 -9.70
C ALA A 48 2.45 -13.22 -10.69
N LEU A 49 3.64 -13.77 -10.39
CA LEU A 49 4.25 -14.87 -11.15
C LEU A 49 3.35 -16.10 -11.15
N ARG A 50 2.93 -16.56 -9.96
CA ARG A 50 1.96 -17.66 -9.82
C ARG A 50 0.65 -17.39 -10.55
N GLY A 51 0.15 -16.15 -10.47
CA GLY A 51 -1.05 -15.74 -11.21
C GLY A 51 -0.89 -15.81 -12.72
N ALA A 52 0.30 -15.54 -13.26
CA ALA A 52 0.60 -15.60 -14.69
C ALA A 52 0.75 -17.04 -15.21
N GLU A 53 1.17 -17.99 -14.34
CA GLU A 53 1.19 -19.44 -14.61
C GLU A 53 -0.23 -20.02 -14.67
N LEU A 54 -1.12 -19.59 -13.78
CA LEU A 54 -2.51 -20.05 -13.70
C LEU A 54 -3.41 -19.52 -14.83
N ARG A 55 -2.97 -18.49 -15.56
CA ARG A 55 -3.78 -17.80 -16.56
C ARG A 55 -3.75 -18.55 -17.91
N ALA A 56 -4.89 -18.65 -18.58
CA ALA A 56 -5.01 -19.39 -19.84
C ALA A 56 -4.09 -18.82 -20.95
N PRO A 57 -3.50 -19.67 -21.81
CA PRO A 57 -2.69 -19.23 -22.94
C PRO A 57 -3.46 -18.21 -23.81
N GLY A 58 -2.86 -17.05 -24.09
CA GLY A 58 -3.48 -15.98 -24.90
C GLY A 58 -4.20 -14.87 -24.10
N THR A 59 -4.38 -15.00 -22.79
CA THR A 59 -4.94 -13.96 -21.91
C THR A 59 -3.86 -13.18 -21.14
N GLY A 60 -2.77 -12.85 -21.83
CA GLY A 60 -1.63 -12.16 -21.21
C GLY A 60 -1.97 -10.74 -20.78
N ALA A 61 -1.64 -10.39 -19.54
CA ALA A 61 -1.72 -9.03 -19.05
C ALA A 61 -0.42 -8.26 -19.36
N PRO A 62 -0.46 -6.93 -19.52
CA PRO A 62 0.75 -6.12 -19.66
C PRO A 62 1.73 -6.41 -18.51
N GLY A 63 2.96 -6.82 -18.85
CA GLY A 63 4.00 -7.21 -17.89
C GLY A 63 4.19 -8.73 -17.70
N ASP A 64 3.25 -9.57 -18.14
CA ASP A 64 3.34 -11.04 -17.97
C ASP A 64 4.56 -11.65 -18.67
N PHE A 65 5.01 -11.06 -19.79
CA PHE A 65 6.22 -11.50 -20.51
C PHE A 65 7.49 -11.35 -19.65
N LEU A 66 7.61 -10.25 -18.91
CA LEU A 66 8.76 -10.00 -18.03
C LEU A 66 8.75 -10.96 -16.84
N LEU A 67 7.56 -11.29 -16.34
CA LEU A 67 7.37 -12.24 -15.25
C LEU A 67 7.79 -13.66 -15.66
N ARG A 68 7.40 -14.12 -16.87
CA ARG A 68 7.76 -15.45 -17.39
C ARG A 68 9.27 -15.64 -17.67
N MET A 69 10.06 -14.57 -17.68
CA MET A 69 11.52 -14.65 -17.78
C MET A 69 12.20 -14.95 -16.45
N LEU A 70 11.49 -14.81 -15.33
CA LEU A 70 12.05 -15.08 -14.01
C LEU A 70 12.06 -16.59 -13.74
N PRO A 71 13.10 -17.13 -13.07
CA PRO A 71 13.20 -18.54 -12.76
C PRO A 71 12.10 -18.97 -11.77
N ASP A 72 11.61 -20.20 -11.91
CA ASP A 72 10.67 -20.81 -10.97
C ASP A 72 11.26 -20.79 -9.55
N LEU A 73 10.64 -20.03 -8.66
CA LEU A 73 11.07 -19.93 -7.27
C LEU A 73 10.34 -21.02 -6.45
N PRO A 74 11.04 -22.00 -5.85
CA PRO A 74 10.40 -22.98 -5.00
C PRO A 74 9.87 -22.27 -3.74
N LEU A 75 8.56 -22.04 -3.69
CA LEU A 75 7.91 -21.38 -2.57
C LEU A 75 7.60 -22.40 -1.46
N PRO A 76 7.71 -22.01 -0.18
CA PRO A 76 7.23 -22.82 0.91
C PRO A 76 5.70 -23.01 0.80
N GLY A 77 5.20 -24.21 1.12
CA GLY A 77 3.80 -24.58 0.85
C GLY A 77 2.74 -23.68 1.49
N PHE A 78 3.06 -22.97 2.57
CA PHE A 78 2.14 -21.97 3.16
C PHE A 78 1.95 -20.74 2.26
N LEU A 79 2.99 -20.30 1.53
CA LEU A 79 2.90 -19.20 0.58
C LEU A 79 2.11 -19.61 -0.66
N ASP A 80 2.32 -20.83 -1.17
CA ASP A 80 1.53 -21.34 -2.29
C ASP A 80 0.04 -21.41 -1.92
N ARG A 81 -0.31 -21.91 -0.73
CA ARG A 81 -1.71 -21.91 -0.26
C ARG A 81 -2.27 -20.49 -0.13
N PHE A 82 -1.51 -19.56 0.43
CA PHE A 82 -1.92 -18.16 0.53
C PHE A 82 -2.17 -17.53 -0.86
N PHE A 83 -1.27 -17.76 -1.83
CA PHE A 83 -1.40 -17.24 -3.18
C PHE A 83 -2.61 -17.86 -3.90
N LEU A 84 -2.83 -19.17 -3.77
CA LEU A 84 -4.01 -19.82 -4.33
C LEU A 84 -5.32 -19.24 -3.76
N LEU A 85 -5.39 -18.99 -2.45
CA LEU A 85 -6.57 -18.36 -1.81
C LEU A 85 -6.83 -16.93 -2.32
N CYS A 86 -5.80 -16.22 -2.79
CA CYS A 86 -5.95 -14.88 -3.34
C CYS A 86 -6.30 -14.88 -4.84
N LEU A 87 -5.81 -15.88 -5.58
CA LEU A 87 -5.89 -15.94 -7.05
C LEU A 87 -7.09 -16.72 -7.58
N THR A 88 -7.61 -17.66 -6.78
CA THR A 88 -8.71 -18.53 -7.21
C THR A 88 -10.03 -18.12 -6.58
N PRO A 89 -11.13 -18.06 -7.35
CA PRO A 89 -12.43 -17.74 -6.80
C PRO A 89 -12.84 -18.82 -5.78
N ALA A 90 -12.97 -18.41 -4.52
CA ALA A 90 -13.34 -19.32 -3.45
C ALA A 90 -14.83 -19.73 -3.57
N PRO A 91 -15.16 -21.03 -3.58
CA PRO A 91 -16.55 -21.46 -3.44
C PRO A 91 -17.08 -21.07 -2.06
N LEU A 92 -18.37 -20.70 -2.00
CA LEU A 92 -19.07 -20.45 -0.73
C LEU A 92 -19.02 -21.73 0.13
N GLY A 93 -18.29 -21.69 1.24
CA GLY A 93 -18.06 -22.85 2.11
C GLY A 93 -17.06 -22.57 3.23
N SER A 94 -16.47 -23.62 3.82
CA SER A 94 -15.54 -23.54 4.96
C SER A 94 -14.29 -22.70 4.71
N PHE A 95 -13.92 -22.49 3.44
CA PHE A 95 -12.72 -21.74 3.05
C PHE A 95 -12.96 -20.24 2.81
N ALA A 96 -14.20 -19.75 2.91
CA ALA A 96 -14.51 -18.34 2.66
C ALA A 96 -13.84 -17.40 3.66
N LEU A 97 -13.77 -17.81 4.93
CA LEU A 97 -13.09 -17.04 5.99
C LEU A 97 -11.57 -17.02 5.75
N GLU A 98 -10.98 -18.16 5.37
CA GLU A 98 -9.55 -18.24 5.00
C GLU A 98 -9.24 -17.33 3.80
N ALA A 99 -10.08 -17.36 2.76
CA ALA A 99 -9.94 -16.50 1.59
C ALA A 99 -10.09 -15.02 1.95
N PHE A 100 -11.03 -14.66 2.84
CA PHE A 100 -11.19 -13.29 3.31
C PHE A 100 -9.94 -12.75 4.02
N PHE A 101 -9.34 -13.54 4.91
CA PHE A 101 -8.09 -13.15 5.57
C PHE A 101 -6.93 -13.08 4.58
N ALA A 102 -6.85 -14.01 3.63
CA ALA A 102 -5.83 -14.00 2.58
C ALA A 102 -5.95 -12.73 1.71
N LEU A 103 -7.15 -12.40 1.23
CA LEU A 103 -7.42 -11.19 0.48
C LEU A 103 -7.11 -9.92 1.30
N THR A 104 -7.45 -9.91 2.59
CA THR A 104 -7.14 -8.79 3.49
C THR A 104 -5.63 -8.59 3.59
N LEU A 105 -4.86 -9.67 3.76
CA LEU A 105 -3.41 -9.61 3.82
C LEU A 105 -2.81 -9.18 2.48
N MET A 106 -3.34 -9.66 1.35
CA MET A 106 -2.93 -9.23 0.02
C MET A 106 -3.14 -7.72 -0.18
N TRP A 107 -4.33 -7.20 0.10
CA TRP A 107 -4.61 -5.76 0.00
C TRP A 107 -3.77 -4.93 0.96
N LEU A 108 -3.45 -5.47 2.15
CA LEU A 108 -2.54 -4.84 3.08
C LEU A 108 -1.11 -4.79 2.51
N LEU A 109 -0.61 -5.88 1.94
CA LEU A 109 0.70 -5.92 1.28
C LEU A 109 0.76 -4.91 0.13
N MET A 110 -0.29 -4.81 -0.70
CA MET A 110 -0.39 -3.79 -1.75
C MET A 110 -0.34 -2.38 -1.17
N SER A 111 -1.09 -2.13 -0.09
CA SER A 111 -1.11 -0.84 0.60
C SER A 111 0.25 -0.49 1.19
N VAL A 112 0.94 -1.44 1.82
CA VAL A 112 2.29 -1.26 2.37
C VAL A 112 3.30 -0.97 1.23
N ALA A 113 3.28 -1.77 0.17
CA ALA A 113 4.18 -1.65 -0.97
C ALA A 113 4.05 -0.29 -1.68
N MET A 114 2.83 0.20 -1.86
CA MET A 114 2.55 1.39 -2.67
C MET A 114 2.43 2.67 -1.85
N MET A 115 1.87 2.61 -0.64
CA MET A 115 1.46 3.80 0.11
C MET A 115 2.42 4.16 1.24
N LEU A 116 3.11 3.19 1.84
CA LEU A 116 4.13 3.47 2.85
C LEU A 116 5.27 4.35 2.31
N PRO A 117 5.77 4.19 1.06
CA PRO A 117 6.74 5.13 0.48
C PRO A 117 6.25 6.58 0.48
N SER A 118 4.94 6.80 0.31
CA SER A 118 4.35 8.15 0.32
C SER A 118 4.31 8.78 1.71
N ALA A 119 4.37 7.96 2.77
CA ALA A 119 4.46 8.42 4.16
C ALA A 119 5.91 8.74 4.58
N ALA A 120 6.93 8.42 3.77
CA ALA A 120 8.34 8.62 4.11
C ALA A 120 8.69 10.08 4.49
N PRO A 121 8.21 11.13 3.80
CA PRO A 121 8.49 12.52 4.21
C PRO A 121 7.92 12.85 5.59
N MET A 122 6.72 12.36 5.90
CA MET A 122 6.09 12.54 7.22
C MET A 122 6.92 11.86 8.32
N ILE A 123 7.32 10.61 8.08
CA ILE A 123 8.10 9.82 9.05
C ILE A 123 9.46 10.49 9.29
N ARG A 124 10.10 11.01 8.22
CA ARG A 124 11.34 11.79 8.32
C ARG A 124 11.20 13.01 9.22
N THR A 125 10.20 13.85 8.96
CA THR A 125 9.92 15.02 9.79
C THR A 125 9.66 14.64 11.25
N TYR A 126 8.93 13.56 11.51
CA TYR A 126 8.68 13.12 12.89
C TYR A 126 9.97 12.66 13.57
N CYS A 127 10.82 11.88 12.89
CA CYS A 127 12.13 11.49 13.40
C CYS A 127 13.00 12.71 13.73
N GLU A 128 13.04 13.73 12.86
CA GLU A 128 13.83 14.95 13.11
C GLU A 128 13.34 15.74 14.32
N ILE A 129 12.02 15.84 14.51
CA ILE A 129 11.41 16.47 15.70
C ILE A 129 11.75 15.65 16.95
N ALA A 130 11.60 14.32 16.85
CA ALA A 130 11.90 13.37 17.93
C ALA A 130 13.38 13.43 18.35
N ASP A 131 14.31 13.47 17.40
CA ASP A 131 15.74 13.59 17.68
C ASP A 131 16.08 14.94 18.34
N THR A 132 15.48 16.02 17.86
CA THR A 132 15.65 17.36 18.46
C THR A 132 15.12 17.41 19.90
N ALA A 133 13.96 16.82 20.16
CA ALA A 133 13.37 16.73 21.51
C ALA A 133 14.24 15.85 22.43
N ARG A 134 14.77 14.73 21.92
CA ARG A 134 15.68 13.85 22.65
C ARG A 134 16.97 14.57 23.03
N LEU A 135 17.55 15.36 22.13
CA LEU A 135 18.75 16.17 22.41
C LEU A 135 18.50 17.23 23.50
N LYS A 136 17.25 17.69 23.67
CA LYS A 136 16.83 18.59 24.75
C LYS A 136 16.47 17.86 26.05
N GLY A 137 16.58 16.53 26.09
CA GLY A 137 16.25 15.71 27.27
C GLY A 137 14.75 15.49 27.48
N GLU A 138 13.91 15.76 26.48
CA GLU A 138 12.47 15.52 26.56
C GLU A 138 12.12 14.04 26.33
N LEU A 139 10.95 13.61 26.82
CA LEU A 139 10.41 12.28 26.56
C LEU A 139 9.94 12.19 25.11
N VAL A 140 10.34 11.13 24.42
CA VAL A 140 10.07 10.95 22.99
C VAL A 140 9.42 9.59 22.75
N VAL A 141 8.32 9.60 22.00
CA VAL A 141 7.64 8.38 21.56
C VAL A 141 8.33 7.81 20.33
N HIS A 142 8.43 6.48 20.26
CA HIS A 142 9.02 5.81 19.11
C HIS A 142 8.21 6.06 17.82
N PRO A 143 8.85 6.40 16.68
CA PRO A 143 8.16 6.67 15.40
C PRO A 143 7.23 5.54 14.92
N LEU A 144 7.46 4.31 15.35
CA LEU A 144 6.58 3.18 15.05
C LEU A 144 5.14 3.35 15.58
N ALA A 145 4.91 4.15 16.62
CA ALA A 145 3.55 4.46 17.07
C ALA A 145 2.78 5.25 15.99
N LEU A 146 3.46 6.20 15.32
CA LEU A 146 2.90 6.96 14.21
C LEU A 146 2.62 6.04 13.01
N VAL A 147 3.58 5.18 12.67
CA VAL A 147 3.45 4.21 11.57
C VAL A 147 2.33 3.21 11.85
N GLY A 148 2.22 2.71 13.08
CA GLY A 148 1.16 1.79 13.50
C GLY A 148 -0.22 2.41 13.35
N GLY A 149 -0.39 3.69 13.73
CA GLY A 149 -1.62 4.43 13.48
C GLY A 149 -1.95 4.51 11.99
N TYR A 150 -0.98 4.88 11.16
CA TYR A 150 -1.13 4.93 9.71
C TYR A 150 -1.54 3.58 9.10
N LEU A 151 -0.84 2.51 9.48
CA LEU A 151 -1.10 1.16 8.97
C LEU A 151 -2.43 0.58 9.44
N SER A 152 -2.92 0.96 10.63
CA SER A 152 -4.24 0.51 11.09
C SER A 152 -5.39 1.03 10.23
N VAL A 153 -5.27 2.24 9.67
CA VAL A 153 -6.24 2.78 8.71
C VAL A 153 -6.20 1.98 7.40
N TRP A 154 -5.00 1.66 6.93
CA TRP A 154 -4.82 0.83 5.74
C TRP A 154 -5.28 -0.61 5.94
N LEU A 155 -5.12 -1.17 7.13
CA LEU A 155 -5.67 -2.47 7.49
C LEU A 155 -7.20 -2.43 7.41
N ALA A 156 -7.85 -1.41 7.99
CA ALA A 156 -9.30 -1.25 7.90
C ALA A 156 -9.77 -1.10 6.43
N ALA A 157 -9.04 -0.32 5.61
CA ALA A 157 -9.32 -0.22 4.18
C ALA A 157 -9.14 -1.57 3.45
N SER A 158 -8.11 -2.33 3.80
CA SER A 158 -7.82 -3.64 3.21
C SER A 158 -8.90 -4.67 3.51
N VAL A 159 -9.49 -4.63 4.72
CA VAL A 159 -10.66 -5.44 5.09
C VAL A 159 -11.85 -5.11 4.18
N LEU A 160 -12.10 -3.82 3.88
CA LEU A 160 -13.18 -3.41 2.98
C LEU A 160 -12.92 -3.85 1.54
N PHE A 161 -11.70 -3.66 1.02
CA PHE A 161 -11.34 -4.11 -0.32
C PHE A 161 -11.35 -5.63 -0.46
N ALA A 162 -10.96 -6.37 0.58
CA ALA A 162 -11.07 -7.82 0.63
C ALA A 162 -12.53 -8.29 0.59
N GLY A 163 -13.41 -7.64 1.36
CA GLY A 163 -14.85 -7.91 1.31
C GLY A 163 -15.43 -7.68 -0.08
N LEU A 164 -15.07 -6.57 -0.73
CA LEU A 164 -15.47 -6.29 -2.11
C LEU A 164 -14.90 -7.33 -3.09
N SER A 165 -13.64 -7.71 -2.94
CA SER A 165 -12.99 -8.73 -3.77
C SER A 165 -13.67 -10.09 -3.64
N LEU A 166 -14.03 -10.48 -2.43
CA LEU A 166 -14.73 -11.73 -2.17
C LEU A 166 -16.15 -11.69 -2.73
N ALA A 167 -16.88 -10.59 -2.54
CA ALA A 167 -18.22 -10.42 -3.09
C ALA A 167 -18.23 -10.50 -4.63
N LEU A 168 -17.26 -9.87 -5.29
CA LEU A 168 -17.10 -9.95 -6.74
C LEU A 168 -16.75 -11.37 -7.21
N GLN A 169 -15.88 -12.08 -6.50
CA GLN A 169 -15.55 -13.48 -6.80
C GLN A 169 -16.78 -14.39 -6.68
N VAL A 170 -17.55 -14.25 -5.59
CA VAL A 170 -18.79 -15.01 -5.39
C VAL A 170 -19.81 -14.70 -6.49
N ALA A 171 -20.02 -13.42 -6.82
CA ALA A 171 -20.93 -13.03 -7.88
C ALA A 171 -20.53 -13.60 -9.25
N ALA A 172 -19.23 -13.60 -9.57
CA ALA A 172 -18.71 -14.18 -10.80
C ALA A 172 -18.93 -15.70 -10.86
N THR A 173 -18.80 -16.42 -9.74
CA THR A 173 -19.09 -17.86 -9.69
C THR A 173 -20.59 -18.19 -9.81
N ALA A 174 -21.46 -17.31 -9.31
CA ALA A 174 -22.91 -17.50 -9.35
C ALA A 174 -23.49 -17.29 -10.76
N GLN A 175 -22.85 -16.46 -11.59
CA GLN A 175 -23.27 -16.20 -12.96
C GLN A 175 -22.08 -16.34 -13.94
N PRO A 176 -21.60 -17.59 -14.19
CA PRO A 176 -20.51 -17.82 -15.11
C PRO A 176 -20.84 -17.29 -16.52
N GLY A 177 -19.97 -16.44 -17.07
CA GLY A 177 -20.15 -15.85 -18.41
C GLY A 177 -20.90 -14.51 -18.44
N ALA A 178 -21.45 -14.04 -17.32
CA ALA A 178 -21.96 -12.67 -17.24
C ALA A 178 -20.79 -11.66 -17.31
N PRO A 179 -20.95 -10.50 -17.96
CA PRO A 179 -19.91 -9.47 -18.06
C PRO A 179 -19.67 -8.71 -16.74
N LEU A 180 -19.97 -9.33 -15.60
CA LEU A 180 -19.87 -8.77 -14.24
C LEU A 180 -18.49 -8.19 -13.95
N ALA A 181 -17.42 -8.84 -14.39
CA ALA A 181 -16.06 -8.34 -14.20
C ALA A 181 -15.82 -7.02 -14.98
N GLY A 182 -16.30 -6.94 -16.23
CA GLY A 182 -16.18 -5.75 -17.06
C GLY A 182 -17.04 -4.59 -16.54
N LEU A 183 -18.29 -4.87 -16.13
CA LEU A 183 -19.18 -3.89 -15.52
C LEU A 183 -18.65 -3.37 -14.18
N ALA A 184 -18.23 -4.26 -13.28
CA ALA A 184 -17.64 -3.88 -11.99
C ALA A 184 -16.35 -3.06 -12.18
N GLY A 185 -15.49 -3.48 -13.12
CA GLY A 185 -14.30 -2.72 -13.51
C GLY A 185 -14.64 -1.34 -14.07
N GLY A 186 -15.63 -1.24 -14.96
CA GLY A 186 -16.07 0.01 -15.55
C GLY A 186 -16.65 0.99 -14.52
N ILE A 187 -17.48 0.50 -13.60
CA ILE A 187 -18.01 1.28 -12.47
C ILE A 187 -16.87 1.74 -11.56
N ALA A 188 -15.93 0.85 -11.23
CA ALA A 188 -14.76 1.17 -10.41
C ALA A 188 -13.90 2.27 -11.04
N LEU A 189 -13.62 2.18 -12.35
CA LEU A 189 -12.92 3.22 -13.12
C LEU A 189 -13.70 4.54 -13.18
N GLY A 190 -15.04 4.47 -13.32
CA GLY A 190 -15.91 5.64 -13.32
C GLY A 190 -15.87 6.38 -11.99
N ILE A 191 -15.99 5.65 -10.87
CA ILE A 191 -15.85 6.20 -9.52
C ILE A 191 -14.45 6.80 -9.34
N ALA A 192 -13.40 6.08 -9.74
CA ALA A 192 -12.02 6.55 -9.68
C ALA A 192 -11.84 7.86 -10.46
N GLY A 193 -12.34 7.92 -11.69
CA GLY A 193 -12.27 9.08 -12.58
C GLY A 193 -13.03 10.28 -12.05
N LEU A 194 -14.26 10.11 -11.57
CA LEU A 194 -15.06 11.19 -10.95
C LEU A 194 -14.40 11.70 -9.67
N TYR A 195 -13.86 10.80 -8.85
CA TYR A 195 -13.20 11.15 -7.61
C TYR A 195 -11.96 12.04 -7.82
N GLN A 196 -11.26 11.87 -8.95
CA GLN A 196 -10.11 12.72 -9.31
C GLN A 196 -10.47 14.21 -9.40
N PHE A 197 -11.70 14.54 -9.79
CA PHE A 197 -12.17 15.92 -9.88
C PHE A 197 -12.78 16.46 -8.59
N SER A 198 -13.03 15.60 -7.61
CA SER A 198 -13.72 15.95 -6.37
C SER A 198 -12.94 16.96 -5.52
N SER A 199 -13.68 17.89 -4.90
CA SER A 199 -13.15 18.81 -3.88
C SER A 199 -12.62 18.06 -2.65
N LEU A 200 -13.22 16.91 -2.33
CA LEU A 200 -12.78 16.06 -1.22
C LEU A 200 -11.36 15.54 -1.46
N LYS A 201 -11.07 15.01 -2.65
CA LYS A 201 -9.72 14.57 -3.01
C LYS A 201 -8.72 15.72 -2.86
N GLN A 202 -9.07 16.90 -3.38
CA GLN A 202 -8.19 18.07 -3.32
C GLN A 202 -7.91 18.51 -1.87
N ALA A 203 -8.92 18.46 -0.99
CA ALA A 203 -8.75 18.76 0.43
C ALA A 203 -7.81 17.75 1.12
N CYS A 204 -8.03 16.45 0.91
CA CYS A 204 -7.16 15.39 1.45
C CYS A 204 -5.73 15.51 0.93
N LEU A 205 -5.55 15.78 -0.37
CA LEU A 205 -4.25 15.93 -1.02
C LEU A 205 -3.47 17.16 -0.49
N LYS A 206 -4.16 18.28 -0.26
CA LYS A 206 -3.55 19.48 0.36
C LYS A 206 -3.01 19.17 1.75
N LYS A 207 -3.73 18.35 2.52
CA LYS A 207 -3.30 17.92 3.86
C LYS A 207 -2.14 16.93 3.80
N CYS A 208 -2.18 15.97 2.88
CA CYS A 208 -1.10 15.00 2.66
C CYS A 208 0.23 15.67 2.24
N ARG A 209 0.17 16.75 1.46
CA ARG A 209 1.35 17.49 0.97
C ARG A 209 2.07 18.31 2.04
N ASN A 210 1.39 18.70 3.12
CA ASN A 210 1.98 19.52 4.19
C ASN A 210 1.82 18.85 5.57
N PRO A 211 2.53 17.73 5.82
CA PRO A 211 2.47 17.02 7.09
C PRO A 211 3.09 17.82 8.25
N PHE A 212 4.08 18.69 7.95
CA PHE A 212 4.88 19.39 8.95
C PHE A 212 4.03 20.21 9.93
N SER A 213 3.12 21.04 9.40
CA SER A 213 2.24 21.90 10.21
C SER A 213 1.40 21.13 11.24
N ILE A 214 0.98 19.91 10.92
CA ILE A 214 0.14 19.08 11.79
C ILE A 214 1.00 18.38 12.83
N LEU A 215 2.10 17.78 12.37
CA LEU A 215 3.03 17.03 13.21
C LEU A 215 3.58 17.92 14.31
N PHE A 216 4.03 19.13 13.96
CA PHE A 216 4.60 20.07 14.91
C PHE A 216 3.55 20.59 15.90
N ALA A 217 2.36 20.98 15.41
CA ALA A 217 1.31 21.55 16.26
C ALA A 217 0.67 20.54 17.23
N ARG A 218 0.70 19.23 16.91
CA ARG A 218 0.06 18.16 17.69
C ARG A 218 1.06 17.16 18.26
N TRP A 219 2.34 17.51 18.28
CA TRP A 219 3.37 16.69 18.89
C TRP A 219 3.08 16.46 20.38
N SER A 220 3.41 15.27 20.88
CA SER A 220 3.25 14.90 22.28
C SER A 220 4.17 13.76 22.66
N ASP A 221 4.56 13.77 23.93
CA ASP A 221 5.21 12.71 24.70
C ASP A 221 4.36 11.44 24.93
N ARG A 222 3.06 11.46 24.62
CA ARG A 222 2.14 10.33 24.88
C ARG A 222 2.00 9.42 23.66
N PRO A 223 2.27 8.10 23.77
CA PRO A 223 2.14 7.16 22.66
C PRO A 223 0.77 7.14 21.99
N SER A 224 -0.30 7.27 22.78
CA SER A 224 -1.68 7.30 22.28
C SER A 224 -1.97 8.52 21.39
N ARG A 225 -1.38 9.69 21.69
CA ARG A 225 -1.54 10.89 20.86
C ARG A 225 -0.77 10.76 19.54
N ILE A 226 0.42 10.17 19.57
CA ILE A 226 1.21 9.91 18.35
C ILE A 226 0.56 8.84 17.48
N PHE A 227 -0.04 7.80 18.08
CA PHE A 227 -0.85 6.83 17.34
C PHE A 227 -2.05 7.49 16.68
N LYS A 228 -2.77 8.37 17.40
CA LYS A 228 -3.90 9.14 16.85
C LYS A 228 -3.47 10.09 15.72
N LEU A 229 -2.28 10.68 15.83
CA LEU A 229 -1.68 11.49 14.75
C LEU A 229 -1.40 10.64 13.51
N GLY A 230 -0.93 9.40 13.69
CA GLY A 230 -0.78 8.42 12.63
C GLY A 230 -2.11 8.03 11.98
N LEU A 231 -3.16 7.79 12.79
CA LEU A 231 -4.53 7.55 12.30
C LEU A 231 -5.03 8.69 11.43
N GLU A 232 -4.89 9.93 11.90
CA GLU A 232 -5.33 11.11 11.17
C GLU A 232 -4.63 11.23 9.81
N GLN A 233 -3.31 11.03 9.77
CA GLN A 233 -2.61 11.00 8.48
C GLN A 233 -3.06 9.82 7.61
N GLY A 234 -3.26 8.64 8.21
CA GLY A 234 -3.78 7.47 7.50
C GLY A 234 -5.10 7.79 6.79
N VAL A 235 -6.04 8.47 7.47
CA VAL A 235 -7.32 8.88 6.89
C VAL A 235 -7.15 9.88 5.75
N TRP A 236 -6.28 10.88 5.90
CA TRP A 236 -5.99 11.84 4.81
C TRP A 236 -5.36 11.15 3.61
N CYS A 237 -4.42 10.23 3.86
CA CYS A 237 -3.77 9.45 2.83
C CYS A 237 -4.78 8.55 2.11
N LEU A 238 -5.56 7.76 2.84
CA LEU A 238 -6.60 6.92 2.27
C LEU A 238 -7.57 7.77 1.44
N GLY A 239 -8.03 8.90 1.98
CA GLY A 239 -8.91 9.84 1.28
C GLY A 239 -8.36 10.32 -0.07
N CYS A 240 -7.05 10.53 -0.22
CA CYS A 240 -6.52 10.99 -1.51
C CYS A 240 -6.34 9.88 -2.56
N CYS A 241 -6.20 8.61 -2.17
CA CYS A 241 -5.80 7.53 -3.09
C CYS A 241 -6.69 6.28 -3.09
N TRP A 242 -7.68 6.14 -2.21
CA TRP A 242 -8.57 4.97 -2.17
C TRP A 242 -9.26 4.73 -3.53
N ALA A 243 -9.66 5.79 -4.22
CA ALA A 243 -10.33 5.68 -5.50
C ALA A 243 -9.40 5.14 -6.59
N LEU A 244 -8.09 5.41 -6.52
CA LEU A 244 -7.12 4.81 -7.44
C LEU A 244 -6.89 3.32 -7.14
N MET A 245 -7.06 2.88 -5.89
CA MET A 245 -7.02 1.45 -5.57
C MET A 245 -8.14 0.69 -6.28
N LEU A 246 -9.28 1.35 -6.55
CA LEU A 246 -10.38 0.72 -7.30
C LEU A 246 -10.01 0.34 -8.73
N VAL A 247 -9.03 1.01 -9.34
CA VAL A 247 -8.55 0.69 -10.70
C VAL A 247 -8.04 -0.75 -10.77
N MET A 248 -7.51 -1.29 -9.67
CA MET A 248 -7.05 -2.68 -9.58
C MET A 248 -8.15 -3.71 -9.85
N PHE A 249 -9.41 -3.38 -9.60
CA PHE A 249 -10.54 -4.26 -9.95
C PHE A 249 -10.78 -4.34 -11.47
N ALA A 250 -10.42 -3.29 -12.23
CA ALA A 250 -10.62 -3.27 -13.68
C ALA A 250 -9.47 -3.93 -14.44
N VAL A 251 -8.23 -3.83 -13.93
CA VAL A 251 -7.02 -4.34 -14.62
C VAL A 251 -6.57 -5.71 -14.14
N GLY A 252 -7.25 -6.27 -13.14
CA GLY A 252 -6.82 -7.43 -12.40
C GLY A 252 -5.98 -7.05 -11.19
N ILE A 253 -6.40 -7.54 -10.01
CA ILE A 253 -5.85 -7.17 -8.70
C ILE A 253 -4.34 -7.45 -8.60
N MET A 254 -3.84 -8.38 -9.41
CA MET A 254 -2.45 -8.85 -9.42
C MET A 254 -1.60 -8.29 -10.56
N ASN A 255 -2.06 -7.26 -11.27
CA ASN A 255 -1.26 -6.68 -12.34
C ASN A 255 -0.15 -5.77 -11.78
N LEU A 256 1.07 -6.32 -11.68
CA LEU A 256 2.23 -5.64 -11.12
C LEU A 256 2.59 -4.35 -11.88
N PHE A 257 2.39 -4.31 -13.20
CA PHE A 257 2.63 -3.12 -14.01
C PHE A 257 1.70 -1.97 -13.60
N TRP A 258 0.40 -2.24 -13.50
CA TRP A 258 -0.57 -1.22 -13.07
C TRP A 258 -0.38 -0.82 -11.61
N MET A 259 0.00 -1.76 -10.73
CA MET A 259 0.35 -1.44 -9.35
C MET A 259 1.52 -0.46 -9.30
N ALA A 260 2.62 -0.73 -10.01
CA ALA A 260 3.78 0.16 -10.06
C ALA A 260 3.40 1.53 -10.66
N LEU A 261 2.59 1.55 -11.72
CA LEU A 261 2.12 2.78 -12.35
C LEU A 261 1.27 3.64 -11.40
N ILE A 262 0.32 3.04 -10.68
CA ILE A 262 -0.50 3.75 -9.70
C ILE A 262 0.36 4.22 -8.53
N ALA A 263 1.31 3.40 -8.04
CA ALA A 263 2.22 3.80 -6.97
C ALA A 263 3.01 5.05 -7.38
N LEU A 264 3.64 5.02 -8.56
CA LEU A 264 4.37 6.15 -9.11
C LEU A 264 3.46 7.38 -9.28
N PHE A 265 2.27 7.20 -9.83
CA PHE A 265 1.31 8.27 -10.02
C PHE A 265 0.90 8.91 -8.68
N THR A 266 0.57 8.11 -7.67
CA THR A 266 0.21 8.64 -6.34
C THR A 266 1.37 9.36 -5.67
N LEU A 267 2.61 8.89 -5.86
CA LEU A 267 3.80 9.59 -5.38
C LEU A 267 3.94 10.96 -6.06
N VAL A 268 3.79 11.02 -7.39
CA VAL A 268 3.83 12.28 -8.15
C VAL A 268 2.71 13.23 -7.71
N GLU A 269 1.49 12.73 -7.48
CA GLU A 269 0.39 13.55 -6.99
C GLU A 269 0.65 14.12 -5.58
N LYS A 270 1.23 13.31 -4.70
CA LYS A 270 1.53 13.70 -3.32
C LYS A 270 2.76 14.60 -3.20
N GLN A 271 3.69 14.56 -4.15
CA GLN A 271 4.89 15.41 -4.15
C GLN A 271 4.76 16.66 -5.02
N GLY A 272 3.94 16.60 -6.07
CA GLY A 272 3.74 17.73 -6.97
C GLY A 272 2.90 18.86 -6.38
N THR A 273 2.97 20.05 -6.95
CA THR A 273 2.11 21.20 -6.60
C THR A 273 0.98 21.42 -7.61
N LYS A 274 1.13 20.92 -8.84
CA LYS A 274 0.19 21.15 -9.94
C LYS A 274 -1.05 20.24 -9.85
N ARG A 275 -2.20 20.75 -10.31
CA ARG A 275 -3.47 20.00 -10.41
C ARG A 275 -3.65 19.25 -11.75
N LEU A 276 -2.80 19.56 -12.73
CA LEU A 276 -2.82 18.98 -14.07
C LEU A 276 -2.78 17.43 -14.07
N PRO A 277 -1.83 16.75 -13.36
CA PRO A 277 -1.74 15.29 -13.42
C PRO A 277 -3.00 14.59 -12.90
N THR A 278 -3.57 15.10 -11.80
CA THR A 278 -4.83 14.62 -11.22
C THR A 278 -5.99 14.72 -12.21
N ARG A 279 -6.14 15.87 -12.89
CA ARG A 279 -7.21 16.08 -13.87
C ARG A 279 -7.03 15.23 -15.12
N LEU A 280 -5.81 15.10 -15.62
CA LEU A 280 -5.51 14.26 -16.78
C LEU A 280 -5.79 12.79 -16.48
N ALA A 281 -5.34 12.28 -15.33
CA ALA A 281 -5.65 10.92 -14.91
C ALA A 281 -7.16 10.71 -14.74
N GLY A 282 -7.87 11.67 -14.15
CA GLY A 282 -9.33 11.64 -14.07
C GLY A 282 -9.99 11.49 -15.43
N ALA A 283 -9.59 12.29 -16.41
CA ALA A 283 -10.12 12.22 -17.77
C ALA A 283 -9.83 10.87 -18.43
N ILE A 284 -8.59 10.37 -18.34
CA ILE A 284 -8.20 9.07 -18.88
C ILE A 284 -9.01 7.94 -18.26
N LEU A 285 -9.19 7.94 -16.93
CA LEU A 285 -9.98 6.94 -16.22
C LEU A 285 -11.45 6.96 -16.62
N LEU A 286 -12.04 8.14 -16.85
CA LEU A 286 -13.42 8.26 -17.32
C LEU A 286 -13.59 7.75 -18.76
N VAL A 287 -12.67 8.11 -19.67
CA VAL A 287 -12.70 7.60 -21.05
C VAL A 287 -12.59 6.08 -21.03
N TRP A 288 -11.68 5.54 -20.23
CA TRP A 288 -11.52 4.09 -20.11
C TRP A 288 -12.74 3.41 -19.49
N ALA A 289 -13.36 4.01 -18.47
CA ALA A 289 -14.60 3.52 -17.90
C ALA A 289 -15.70 3.41 -18.95
N VAL A 290 -15.89 4.45 -19.77
CA VAL A 290 -16.89 4.44 -20.86
C VAL A 290 -16.60 3.34 -21.87
N VAL A 291 -15.35 3.22 -22.33
CA VAL A 291 -14.95 2.18 -23.27
C VAL A 291 -15.23 0.79 -22.70
N LEU A 292 -14.85 0.54 -21.44
CA LEU A 292 -15.02 -0.76 -20.81
C LEU A 292 -16.50 -1.10 -20.56
N LEU A 293 -17.32 -0.11 -20.19
CA LEU A 293 -18.77 -0.31 -20.00
C LEU A 293 -19.47 -0.61 -21.33
N VAL A 294 -19.10 0.10 -22.41
CA VAL A 294 -19.68 -0.12 -23.74
C VAL A 294 -19.25 -1.47 -24.32
N SER A 295 -18.00 -1.90 -24.11
CA SER A 295 -17.53 -3.21 -24.58
C SER A 295 -18.07 -4.39 -23.78
N SER A 296 -18.62 -4.13 -22.57
CA SER A 296 -19.15 -5.15 -21.67
C SER A 296 -20.69 -5.22 -21.69
N ALA A 297 -21.35 -4.35 -22.45
CA ALA A 297 -22.79 -4.32 -22.66
C ALA A 297 -23.17 -5.13 -23.90
#